data_AF-A0A8S0X6R5-F1
#
_entry.id   AF-A0A8S0X6R5-F1
#
_cell.length_a   1.000
_cell.length_b   1.000
_cell.length_c   1.000
_cell.angle_alpha   90.00
_cell.angle_beta   90.00
_cell.angle_gamma   90.00
#
_symmetry.space_group_name_H-M   'P 1'
#
loop_
_entity.id
_entity.type
_entity.pdbx_description
1 polymer ?
#
loop_
_entity_poly.entity_id
_entity_poly.type
_entity_poly.pdbx_seq_one_letter_code
_entity_poly.pdbx_strand_id
1 'polypeptide(L)'
;MLSRNSDTGEANLKITPVNGDKVLYELGNSLLSSASMDVAETEGGYSRYSTSDMRVTFLCVDSRGEHDQGKVYTWENTLQLKHEVIQRGDKWQVELKAIPGGAEIRYTTDGSDPGSLGAYYDSAFEVPSSSRFVQAIATKEGIKSQLEKIG
;
A
#
# COMPACT_ATOMS: atom_id res chain seq x y z
N MET A 1 -4.29 -12.73 -5.74
CA MET A 1 -4.55 -11.41 -6.35
C MET A 1 -4.83 -11.60 -7.83
N LEU A 2 -5.85 -10.95 -8.38
CA LEU A 2 -6.22 -11.00 -9.79
C LEU A 2 -5.52 -9.90 -10.60
N SER A 3 -5.55 -8.67 -10.09
CA SER A 3 -4.93 -7.50 -10.73
C SER A 3 -4.65 -6.41 -9.70
N ARG A 4 -3.80 -5.45 -10.08
CA ARG A 4 -3.59 -4.21 -9.34
C ARG A 4 -3.47 -3.04 -10.31
N ASN A 5 -4.17 -1.95 -10.05
CA ASN A 5 -4.04 -0.70 -10.78
C ASN A 5 -2.77 0.03 -10.29
N SER A 6 -1.83 0.31 -11.20
CA SER A 6 -0.54 0.92 -10.86
C SER A 6 -0.62 2.43 -10.58
N ASP A 7 -1.75 3.08 -10.88
CA ASP A 7 -1.94 4.52 -10.69
C ASP A 7 -2.68 4.84 -9.40
N THR A 8 -3.57 3.95 -8.96
CA THR A 8 -4.36 4.10 -7.72
C THR A 8 -3.87 3.20 -6.60
N GLY A 9 -3.24 2.07 -6.94
CA GLY A 9 -2.86 1.02 -5.99
C GLY A 9 -4.01 0.09 -5.61
N GLU A 10 -5.17 0.23 -6.26
CA GLU A 10 -6.32 -0.65 -6.06
C GLU A 10 -5.99 -2.07 -6.51
N ALA A 11 -6.20 -3.05 -5.63
CA ALA A 11 -6.03 -4.47 -5.90
C ALA A 11 -7.39 -5.17 -5.98
N ASN A 12 -7.51 -6.07 -6.95
CA ASN A 12 -8.65 -6.97 -7.09
C ASN A 12 -8.26 -8.37 -6.63
N LEU A 13 -9.01 -8.94 -5.70
CA LEU A 13 -8.76 -10.24 -5.09
C LEU A 13 -9.91 -11.20 -5.40
N LYS A 14 -9.56 -12.44 -5.74
CA LYS A 14 -10.50 -13.56 -5.68
C LYS A 14 -10.36 -14.19 -4.30
N ILE A 15 -11.46 -14.32 -3.59
CA ILE A 15 -11.54 -14.93 -2.26
C ILE A 15 -12.25 -16.26 -2.42
N THR A 16 -11.71 -17.31 -1.80
CA THR A 16 -12.31 -18.65 -1.85
C THR A 16 -12.46 -19.12 -0.42
N PRO A 17 -13.70 -19.13 0.13
CA PRO A 17 -13.98 -19.72 1.43
C PRO A 17 -13.59 -21.20 1.42
N VAL A 18 -13.02 -21.69 2.52
CA VAL A 18 -12.66 -23.11 2.69
C VAL A 18 -13.22 -23.56 4.03
N ASN A 19 -14.06 -24.59 4.03
CA ASN A 19 -14.75 -25.15 5.20
C ASN A 19 -15.63 -24.15 5.98
N GLY A 20 -16.12 -23.10 5.32
CA GLY A 20 -17.07 -22.14 5.88
C GLY A 20 -17.88 -21.47 4.78
N ASP A 21 -18.96 -20.79 5.17
CA ASP A 21 -19.93 -20.17 4.26
C ASP A 21 -19.86 -18.65 4.23
N LYS A 22 -19.12 -18.04 5.17
CA LYS A 22 -18.90 -16.59 5.24
C LYS A 22 -17.42 -16.24 5.34
N VAL A 23 -17.03 -15.10 4.79
CA VAL A 23 -15.69 -14.53 5.01
C VAL A 23 -15.84 -13.11 5.53
N LEU A 24 -15.46 -12.92 6.79
CA LEU A 24 -15.38 -11.61 7.41
C LEU A 24 -14.04 -10.95 7.10
N TYR A 25 -14.01 -9.62 7.03
CA TYR A 25 -12.79 -8.87 6.82
C TYR A 25 -12.71 -7.58 7.63
N GLU A 26 -11.47 -7.14 7.86
CA GLU A 26 -11.12 -5.84 8.45
C GLU A 26 -9.99 -5.18 7.65
N LEU A 27 -10.01 -3.86 7.57
CA LEU A 27 -9.03 -3.05 6.85
C LEU A 27 -7.91 -2.55 7.79
N GLY A 28 -6.73 -2.36 7.22
CA GLY A 28 -5.56 -1.82 7.91
C GLY A 28 -5.11 -2.72 9.07
N ASN A 29 -4.93 -2.12 10.25
CA ASN A 29 -4.45 -2.79 11.46
C ASN A 29 -5.57 -3.20 12.43
N SER A 30 -6.82 -3.06 12.03
CA SER A 30 -7.97 -3.41 12.86
C SER A 30 -8.04 -4.91 13.12
N LEU A 31 -8.47 -5.27 14.33
CA LEU A 31 -8.69 -6.66 14.71
C LEU A 31 -10.11 -7.07 14.35
N LEU A 32 -10.27 -8.31 13.90
CA LEU A 32 -11.56 -8.91 13.65
C LEU A 32 -12.41 -8.89 14.92
N SER A 33 -13.69 -8.57 14.74
CA SER A 33 -14.66 -8.42 15.81
C SER A 33 -16.03 -8.92 15.36
N SER A 34 -17.02 -8.91 16.26
CA SER A 34 -18.40 -9.21 15.89
C SER A 34 -19.02 -8.18 14.93
N ALA A 35 -18.36 -7.03 14.70
CA ALA A 35 -18.79 -5.99 13.78
C ALA A 35 -18.03 -6.01 12.44
N SER A 36 -17.18 -7.02 12.21
CA SER A 36 -16.43 -7.14 10.96
C SER A 36 -17.35 -7.29 9.75
N MET A 37 -16.91 -6.69 8.65
CA MET A 37 -17.67 -6.63 7.40
C MET A 37 -17.66 -7.99 6.69
N ASP A 38 -18.71 -8.32 5.95
CA ASP A 38 -18.78 -9.54 5.14
C ASP A 38 -18.30 -9.25 3.71
N VAL A 39 -17.37 -10.06 3.20
CA VAL A 39 -16.90 -9.99 1.81
C VAL A 39 -18.07 -10.15 0.83
N ALA A 40 -19.07 -10.97 1.16
CA ALA A 40 -20.23 -11.21 0.30
C ALA A 40 -21.09 -9.94 0.08
N GLU A 41 -21.01 -8.96 0.98
CA GLU A 41 -21.74 -7.69 0.88
C GLU A 41 -21.00 -6.63 0.05
N THR A 42 -19.76 -6.91 -0.35
CA THR A 42 -18.98 -6.00 -1.21
C THR A 42 -19.39 -6.12 -2.67
N GLU A 43 -19.18 -5.04 -3.43
CA GLU A 43 -19.33 -5.10 -4.88
C GLU A 43 -18.32 -6.10 -5.47
N GLY A 44 -18.81 -7.13 -6.16
CA GLY A 44 -18.01 -8.22 -6.72
C GLY A 44 -17.83 -9.43 -5.79
N GLY A 45 -18.17 -9.29 -4.50
CA GLY A 45 -18.17 -10.36 -3.51
C GLY A 45 -16.88 -11.20 -3.51
N TYR A 46 -17.03 -12.51 -3.36
CA TYR A 46 -15.90 -13.45 -3.41
C TYR A 46 -15.16 -13.49 -4.76
N SER A 47 -15.82 -13.13 -5.86
CA SER A 47 -15.23 -13.24 -7.19
C SER A 47 -14.25 -12.10 -7.48
N ARG A 48 -14.50 -10.91 -6.92
CA ARG A 48 -13.70 -9.71 -7.17
C ARG A 48 -13.85 -8.70 -6.02
N TYR A 49 -13.25 -9.00 -4.89
CA TYR A 49 -13.12 -8.03 -3.79
C TYR A 49 -12.08 -6.96 -4.17
N SER A 50 -12.44 -5.68 -4.07
CA SER A 50 -11.56 -4.55 -4.43
C SER A 50 -11.16 -3.74 -3.20
N THR A 51 -9.89 -3.33 -3.10
CA THR A 51 -9.40 -2.48 -2.00
C THR A 51 -8.14 -1.71 -2.41
N SER A 52 -7.94 -0.51 -1.85
CA SER A 52 -6.67 0.23 -1.90
C SER A 52 -5.96 0.31 -0.54
N ASP A 53 -6.49 -0.37 0.48
CA ASP A 53 -5.87 -0.45 1.79
C ASP A 53 -4.54 -1.19 1.71
N MET A 54 -3.65 -0.87 2.64
CA MET A 54 -2.33 -1.49 2.70
C MET A 54 -2.38 -2.89 3.29
N ARG A 55 -3.41 -3.19 4.07
CA ARG A 55 -3.61 -4.49 4.71
C ARG A 55 -5.09 -4.80 4.77
N VAL A 56 -5.44 -6.07 4.55
CA VAL A 56 -6.77 -6.60 4.81
C VAL A 56 -6.62 -7.93 5.54
N THR A 57 -7.31 -8.11 6.64
CA THR A 57 -7.40 -9.41 7.33
C THR A 57 -8.71 -10.08 6.98
N PHE A 58 -8.67 -11.38 6.74
CA PHE A 58 -9.81 -12.20 6.35
C PHE A 58 -9.97 -13.37 7.31
N LEU A 59 -11.21 -13.74 7.59
CA LEU A 59 -11.55 -14.85 8.45
C LEU A 59 -12.74 -15.60 7.86
N CYS A 60 -12.51 -16.87 7.51
CA CYS A 60 -13.60 -17.73 7.11
C CYS A 60 -14.33 -18.26 8.35
N VAL A 61 -15.65 -18.10 8.36
CA VAL A 61 -16.56 -18.54 9.41
C VAL A 61 -17.55 -19.53 8.81
N ASP A 62 -17.80 -20.62 9.54
CA ASP A 62 -18.94 -21.49 9.29
C ASP A 62 -20.09 -21.09 10.21
N SER A 63 -21.12 -20.48 9.63
CA SER A 63 -22.28 -20.01 10.38
C SER A 63 -23.14 -21.14 10.97
N ARG A 64 -22.94 -22.39 10.53
CA ARG A 64 -23.65 -23.58 11.00
C ARG A 64 -22.94 -24.28 12.16
N GLY A 65 -21.66 -23.97 12.39
CA GLY A 65 -20.84 -24.59 13.43
C GLY A 65 -20.54 -26.07 13.16
N GLU A 66 -20.56 -26.50 11.90
CA GLU A 66 -20.20 -27.84 11.46
C GLU A 66 -18.66 -28.02 11.38
N HIS A 67 -17.93 -26.90 11.27
CA HIS A 67 -16.47 -26.85 11.20
C HIS A 67 -15.85 -25.86 12.20
N ASP A 68 -14.65 -26.18 12.67
CA ASP A 68 -13.84 -25.25 13.46
C ASP A 68 -13.52 -23.99 12.65
N GLN A 69 -13.52 -22.84 13.33
CA GLN A 69 -13.23 -21.55 12.72
C GLN A 69 -11.83 -21.55 12.08
N GLY A 70 -11.75 -21.05 10.84
CA GLY A 70 -10.51 -21.01 10.08
C GLY A 70 -9.45 -20.06 10.69
N LYS A 71 -8.21 -20.18 10.20
CA LYS A 71 -7.14 -19.24 10.55
C LYS A 71 -7.40 -17.88 9.89
N VAL A 72 -7.04 -16.81 10.60
CA VAL A 72 -6.98 -15.47 10.02
C VAL A 72 -5.92 -15.44 8.92
N TYR A 73 -6.28 -14.88 7.76
CA TYR A 73 -5.38 -14.64 6.64
C TYR A 73 -5.20 -13.14 6.44
N THR A 74 -3.95 -12.68 6.46
CA THR A 74 -3.62 -11.27 6.20
C THR A 74 -3.08 -11.12 4.79
N TRP A 75 -3.74 -10.29 4.00
CA TRP A 75 -3.23 -9.82 2.72
C TRP A 75 -2.59 -8.44 2.89
N GLU A 76 -1.44 -8.23 2.27
CA GLU A 76 -0.75 -6.93 2.22
C GLU A 76 -0.67 -6.42 0.78
N ASN A 77 -0.95 -5.14 0.60
CA ASN A 77 -0.78 -4.45 -0.68
C ASN A 77 0.69 -4.03 -0.85
N THR A 78 1.07 -3.73 -2.08
CA THR A 78 2.37 -3.15 -2.40
C THR A 78 2.29 -1.63 -2.32
N LEU A 79 3.23 -1.00 -1.62
CA LEU A 79 3.43 0.45 -1.65
C LEU A 79 4.47 0.78 -2.72
N GLN A 80 4.09 1.58 -3.71
CA GLN A 80 4.96 2.02 -4.79
C GLN A 80 5.26 3.50 -4.64
N LEU A 81 6.52 3.88 -4.82
CA LEU A 81 6.94 5.27 -4.94
C LEU A 81 7.24 5.57 -6.41
N LYS A 82 6.44 6.44 -7.02
CA LYS A 82 6.72 6.99 -8.35
C LYS A 82 7.41 8.34 -8.20
N HIS A 83 8.16 8.73 -9.22
CA HIS A 83 8.82 10.02 -9.29
C HIS A 83 8.74 10.60 -10.70
N GLU A 84 8.83 11.91 -10.79
CA GLU A 84 8.99 12.65 -12.04
C GLU A 84 10.12 13.67 -11.89
N VAL A 85 10.97 13.78 -12.91
CA VAL A 85 12.07 14.74 -12.98
C VAL A 85 11.71 15.82 -13.99
N ILE A 86 11.54 17.05 -13.53
CA ILE A 86 11.14 18.20 -14.33
C ILE A 86 12.36 19.10 -14.51
N GLN A 87 12.83 19.25 -15.75
CA GLN A 87 13.94 20.13 -16.06
C GLN A 87 13.47 21.58 -16.27
N ARG A 88 14.10 22.52 -15.57
CA ARG A 88 13.88 23.97 -15.68
C ARG A 88 15.23 24.67 -15.89
N GLY A 89 15.68 24.74 -17.15
CA GLY A 89 17.02 25.22 -17.50
C GLY A 89 18.09 24.25 -16.99
N ASP A 90 19.09 24.77 -16.28
CA ASP A 90 20.18 23.96 -15.69
C ASP A 90 19.80 23.28 -14.37
N LYS A 91 18.58 23.53 -13.88
CA LYS A 91 18.05 22.98 -12.65
C LYS A 91 17.04 21.88 -12.97
N TRP A 92 16.96 20.90 -12.09
CA TRP A 92 15.93 19.86 -12.14
C TRP A 92 15.16 19.85 -10.81
N GLN A 93 13.85 19.62 -10.93
CA GLN A 93 12.95 19.44 -9.81
C GLN A 93 12.49 17.99 -9.76
N VAL A 94 12.29 17.46 -8.55
CA VAL A 94 11.76 16.11 -8.34
C VAL A 94 10.37 16.22 -7.71
N GLU A 95 9.41 15.58 -8.35
CA GLU A 95 8.09 15.31 -7.79
C GLU A 95 8.01 13.84 -7.40
N LEU A 96 7.48 13.56 -6.20
CA LEU A 96 7.34 12.21 -5.65
C LEU A 96 5.87 11.90 -5.38
N LYS A 97 5.45 10.66 -5.64
CA LYS A 97 4.08 10.21 -5.41
C LYS A 97 4.03 8.76 -4.93
N ALA A 98 3.42 8.56 -3.77
CA ALA A 98 3.15 7.23 -3.24
C ALA A 98 1.82 6.67 -3.76
N ILE A 99 1.79 5.35 -4.02
CA ILE A 99 0.64 4.63 -4.55
C ILE A 99 0.52 3.26 -3.83
N PRO A 100 -0.56 2.97 -3.08
CA PRO A 100 -1.71 3.84 -2.80
C PRO A 100 -1.32 5.14 -2.08
N GLY A 101 -2.15 6.17 -2.23
CA GLY A 101 -1.89 7.49 -1.64
C GLY A 101 -1.91 7.50 -0.10
N GLY A 102 -1.43 8.60 0.47
CA GLY A 102 -1.43 8.83 1.92
C GLY A 102 -0.26 8.18 2.68
N ALA A 103 0.81 7.82 1.98
CA ALA A 103 2.07 7.41 2.62
C ALA A 103 2.92 8.62 2.99
N GLU A 104 3.69 8.49 4.06
CA GLU A 104 4.79 9.41 4.35
C GLU A 104 5.92 9.14 3.36
N ILE A 105 6.45 10.18 2.72
CA ILE A 105 7.60 10.09 1.81
C ILE A 105 8.76 10.86 2.43
N ARG A 106 9.93 10.22 2.49
CA ARG A 106 11.17 10.83 2.93
C ARG A 106 12.22 10.76 1.84
N TYR A 107 13.07 11.79 1.76
CA TYR A 107 14.12 11.88 0.74
C TYR A 107 15.41 12.53 1.24
N THR A 108 16.51 12.27 0.52
CA THR A 108 17.83 12.87 0.74
C THR A 108 18.44 13.28 -0.59
N THR A 109 19.28 14.31 -0.56
CA THR A 109 20.01 14.84 -1.74
C THR A 109 21.53 14.74 -1.57
N ASP A 110 21.99 14.13 -0.49
CA ASP A 110 23.41 13.98 -0.15
C ASP A 110 23.88 12.52 -0.21
N GLY A 111 22.97 11.59 -0.55
CA GLY A 111 23.23 10.15 -0.60
C GLY A 111 23.16 9.43 0.75
N SER A 112 22.70 10.10 1.81
CA SER A 112 22.39 9.45 3.08
C SER A 112 21.08 8.64 2.99
N ASP A 113 20.86 7.70 3.91
CA ASP A 113 19.65 6.87 3.93
C ASP A 113 18.41 7.71 4.30
N PRO A 114 17.40 7.82 3.41
CA PRO A 114 16.21 8.61 3.69
C PRO A 114 15.35 8.04 4.82
N GLY A 115 15.45 6.74 5.12
CA GLY A 115 14.70 6.13 6.22
C GLY A 115 15.11 6.66 7.60
N SER A 116 16.38 7.03 7.77
CA SER A 116 16.92 7.54 9.04
C SER A 116 17.16 9.05 9.03
N LEU A 117 17.63 9.60 7.92
CA LEU A 117 18.08 11.00 7.81
C LEU A 117 17.29 11.83 6.79
N GLY A 118 16.28 11.25 6.15
CA GLY A 118 15.51 11.93 5.12
C GLY A 118 14.63 13.08 5.62
N ALA A 119 14.54 14.12 4.80
CA ALA A 119 13.56 15.19 4.95
C ALA A 119 12.18 14.71 4.52
N TYR A 120 11.12 15.25 5.13
CA TYR A 120 9.74 15.00 4.70
C TYR A 120 9.48 15.65 3.35
N TYR A 121 8.80 14.90 2.47
CA TYR A 121 8.33 15.41 1.20
C TYR A 121 6.92 15.98 1.32
N ASP A 122 6.79 17.29 1.11
CA ASP A 122 5.50 17.99 1.11
C ASP A 122 5.08 18.42 -0.31
N SER A 123 6.05 18.77 -1.16
CA SER A 123 5.83 19.21 -2.54
C SER A 123 7.09 19.03 -3.37
N ALA A 124 6.97 19.18 -4.70
CA ALA A 124 8.10 19.12 -5.60
C ALA A 124 9.22 20.09 -5.18
N PHE A 125 10.47 19.62 -5.21
CA PHE A 125 11.62 20.38 -4.73
C PHE A 125 12.69 20.48 -5.81
N GLU A 126 13.38 21.61 -5.85
CA GLU A 126 14.59 21.78 -6.67
C GLU A 126 15.73 20.99 -6.06
N VAL A 127 16.43 20.20 -6.88
CA VAL A 127 17.56 19.43 -6.40
C VAL A 127 18.83 20.30 -6.41
N PRO A 128 19.59 20.37 -5.30
CA PRO A 128 20.82 21.14 -5.24
C PRO A 128 21.79 20.72 -6.34
N SER A 129 22.49 21.68 -6.97
CA SER A 129 23.46 21.39 -8.04
C SER A 129 24.65 20.54 -7.59
N SER A 130 24.93 20.49 -6.28
CA SER A 130 25.93 19.62 -5.67
C SER A 130 25.45 18.17 -5.49
N SER A 131 24.15 17.91 -5.61
CA SER A 131 23.57 16.58 -5.49
C SER A 131 23.82 15.78 -6.76
N ARG A 132 24.32 14.55 -6.60
CA ARG A 132 24.49 13.62 -7.70
C ARG A 132 23.21 12.83 -8.00
N PHE A 133 22.40 12.58 -6.99
CA PHE A 133 21.15 11.85 -7.07
C PHE A 133 20.30 12.11 -5.82
N VAL A 134 18.99 11.94 -5.96
CA VAL A 134 18.05 11.88 -4.84
C VAL A 134 17.83 10.43 -4.46
N GLN A 135 17.73 10.14 -3.16
CA GLN A 135 17.15 8.89 -2.68
C GLN A 135 15.82 9.16 -1.99
N ALA A 136 14.84 8.30 -2.20
CA ALA A 136 13.53 8.47 -1.60
C ALA A 136 12.87 7.14 -1.24
N ILE A 137 12.08 7.14 -0.16
CA ILE A 137 11.32 5.99 0.30
C ILE A 137 9.96 6.44 0.83
N ALA A 138 8.92 5.65 0.57
CA ALA A 138 7.59 5.84 1.12
C ALA A 138 7.30 4.82 2.22
N THR A 139 6.57 5.22 3.25
CA THR A 139 6.11 4.33 4.34
C THR A 139 4.63 4.58 4.64
N LYS A 140 3.84 3.50 4.73
CA LYS A 140 2.43 3.54 5.14
C LYS A 140 2.09 2.30 5.95
N GLU A 141 1.55 2.48 7.16
CA GLU A 141 1.15 1.38 8.06
C GLU A 141 2.27 0.34 8.34
N GLY A 142 3.51 0.80 8.37
CA GLY A 142 4.70 -0.05 8.55
C GLY A 142 5.19 -0.75 7.27
N ILE A 143 4.45 -0.65 6.17
CA ILE A 143 4.87 -1.15 4.85
C ILE A 143 5.70 -0.07 4.16
N LYS A 144 6.87 -0.46 3.66
CA LYS A 144 7.80 0.42 2.95
C LYS A 144 7.76 0.16 1.45
N SER A 145 7.95 1.21 0.65
CA SER A 145 8.24 1.07 -0.78
C SER A 145 9.66 0.54 -1.00
N GLN A 146 9.99 0.25 -2.25
CA GLN A 146 11.40 0.18 -2.66
C GLN A 146 12.08 1.54 -2.45
N LEU A 147 13.39 1.50 -2.20
CA LEU A 147 14.23 2.69 -2.15
C LEU A 147 14.49 3.16 -3.59
N GLU A 148 13.95 4.33 -3.94
CA GLU A 148 14.17 4.95 -5.23
C GLU A 148 15.50 5.70 -5.24
N LYS A 149 16.23 5.62 -6.35
CA LYS A 149 17.43 6.42 -6.62
C LYS A 149 17.23 7.15 -7.94
N ILE A 150 17.18 8.48 -7.87
CA ILE A 150 16.75 9.36 -8.96
C ILE A 150 17.93 10.25 -9.35
N GLY A 151 18.36 10.22 -10.61
CA GLY A 151 19.44 11.06 -11.14
C GLY A 151 19.64 10.86 -12.63
#